data_AF-A0A1G8IWQ5-F1
#
_entry.id   AF-A0A1G8IWQ5-F1
#
_cell.length_a   1.000
_cell.length_b   1.000
_cell.length_c   1.000
_cell.angle_alpha   90.00
_cell.angle_beta   90.00
_cell.angle_gamma   90.00
#
_symmetry.space_group_name_H-M   'P 1'
#
loop_
_entity.id
_entity.type
_entity.pdbx_description
1 polymer ?
#
loop_
_entity_poly.entity_id
_entity_poly.type
_entity_poly.pdbx_seq_one_letter_code
_entity_poly.pdbx_strand_id
1 'polypeptide(L)' 'MRPNQFSAETAQKLAEKLNMPIEHIVHTPPHVIMEKIAELEKKESEQAQTAQRDK' A
#
# COMPACT_ATOMS: atom_id res chain seq x y z
N MET A 1 8.83 11.99 -21.88
CA MET A 1 8.79 11.18 -20.65
C MET A 1 7.41 11.34 -20.05
N ARG A 2 6.65 10.25 -19.85
CA ARG A 2 5.38 10.33 -19.11
C ARG A 2 5.73 10.81 -17.70
N PRO A 3 5.11 11.88 -17.19
CA PRO A 3 5.46 12.41 -15.88
C PRO A 3 5.15 11.34 -14.84
N ASN A 4 6.12 11.09 -13.96
CA ASN A 4 5.90 10.36 -12.72
C ASN A 4 4.60 10.85 -12.10
N GLN A 5 3.67 9.93 -11.88
CA GLN A 5 2.33 10.26 -11.35
C GLN A 5 2.40 10.78 -9.91
N PHE A 6 3.52 10.55 -9.23
CA PHE A 6 3.78 10.96 -7.86
C PHE A 6 5.13 11.66 -7.77
N SER A 7 5.21 12.71 -6.96
CA SER A 7 6.49 13.28 -6.57
C SER A 7 7.28 12.26 -5.73
N ALA A 8 8.60 12.41 -5.69
CA ALA A 8 9.46 11.55 -4.87
C ALA A 8 9.02 11.56 -3.38
N GLU A 9 8.57 12.70 -2.88
CA GLU A 9 8.05 12.84 -1.51
C GLU A 9 6.73 12.08 -1.30
N THR A 10 5.79 12.16 -2.25
CA THR A 10 4.51 11.42 -2.14
C THR A 10 4.75 9.93 -2.25
N ALA A 11 5.66 9.50 -3.12
CA ALA A 11 6.01 8.10 -3.27
C ALA A 11 6.68 7.52 -2.01
N GLN A 12 7.56 8.27 -1.34
CA GLN A 12 8.13 7.87 -0.04
C GLN A 12 7.05 7.69 1.02
N LYS A 13 6.16 8.69 1.19
CA LYS A 13 5.10 8.63 2.20
C LYS A 13 4.12 7.48 1.96
N LEU A 14 3.80 7.18 0.70
CA LEU A 14 2.97 6.04 0.35
C LEU A 14 3.70 4.72 0.57
N ALA A 15 5.00 4.65 0.26
CA ALA A 15 5.82 3.46 0.44
C ALA A 15 5.89 3.05 1.91
N GLU A 16 6.09 4.03 2.80
CA GLU A 16 6.08 3.82 4.25
C GLU A 16 4.72 3.37 4.76
N LYS A 17 3.63 4.04 4.34
CA LYS A 17 2.27 3.71 4.78
C LYS A 17 1.80 2.33 4.31
N LEU A 18 2.17 1.95 3.10
CA LEU A 18 1.77 0.68 2.50
C LEU A 18 2.80 -0.44 2.74
N ASN A 19 3.86 -0.13 3.48
CA ASN A 19 5.01 -0.99 3.72
C ASN A 19 5.51 -1.65 2.40
N MET A 20 5.58 -0.85 1.34
CA MET A 20 5.82 -1.29 -0.04
C MET A 20 7.02 -0.53 -0.63
N PRO A 21 7.87 -1.15 -1.47
CA PRO A 21 9.01 -0.45 -2.07
C PRO A 21 8.59 0.73 -2.95
N ILE A 22 9.36 1.82 -2.87
CA ILE A 22 9.12 3.05 -3.62
C ILE A 22 9.18 2.86 -5.13
N GLU A 23 10.03 1.95 -5.63
CA GLU A 23 10.07 1.59 -7.05
C GLU A 23 8.72 1.08 -7.54
N HIS A 24 8.01 0.30 -6.72
CA HIS A 24 6.66 -0.13 -7.07
C HIS A 24 5.75 1.09 -7.17
N ILE A 25 5.79 2.03 -6.24
CA ILE A 25 4.86 3.17 -6.24
C ILE A 25 5.06 4.10 -7.46
N VAL A 26 6.29 4.29 -7.93
CA VAL A 26 6.58 5.14 -9.09
C VAL A 26 6.26 4.47 -10.43
N HIS A 27 6.28 3.14 -10.49
CA HIS A 27 5.99 2.36 -11.70
C HIS A 27 4.55 1.83 -11.76
N THR A 28 3.88 1.75 -10.61
CA THR A 28 2.56 1.14 -10.48
C THR A 28 1.46 2.15 -10.84
N PRO A 29 0.46 1.75 -11.64
CA PRO A 29 -0.68 2.61 -11.94
C PRO A 29 -1.55 2.90 -10.70
N PRO A 30 -2.25 4.05 -10.66
CA PRO A 30 -2.92 4.54 -9.46
C PRO A 30 -4.03 3.61 -8.92
N HIS A 31 -4.72 2.88 -9.81
CA HIS A 31 -5.79 1.96 -9.39
C HIS A 31 -5.24 0.76 -8.59
N VAL A 32 -4.07 0.21 -8.94
CA VAL A 32 -3.45 -0.90 -8.21
C VAL A 32 -3.01 -0.47 -6.81
N ILE A 33 -2.56 0.78 -6.67
CA ILE A 33 -2.23 1.36 -5.35
C ILE A 33 -3.51 1.43 -4.49
N MET A 34 -4.64 1.84 -5.07
CA MET A 34 -5.92 1.87 -4.35
C MET A 34 -6.43 0.48 -3.96
N GLU A 35 -6.29 -0.52 -4.85
CA GLU A 35 -6.63 -1.91 -4.54
C GLU A 35 -5.77 -2.45 -3.39
N LYS A 36 -4.47 -2.15 -3.38
CA LYS A 36 -3.56 -2.54 -2.28
C LYS A 36 -3.88 -1.84 -0.96
N ILE A 37 -4.27 -0.57 -0.99
CA ILE A 37 -4.76 0.14 0.21
C ILE A 37 -5.98 -0.58 0.77
N ALA A 38 -6.98 -0.86 -0.07
CA ALA A 38 -8.19 -1.55 0.35
C ALA A 38 -7.93 -2.99 0.83
N GLU A 39 -6.98 -3.71 0.21
CA GLU A 39 -6.54 -5.02 0.67
C GLU A 39 -5.82 -4.95 2.03
N LEU A 40 -4.98 -3.94 2.27
CA LEU A 40 -4.29 -3.76 3.54
C LEU A 40 -5.27 -3.46 4.67
N GLU A 41 -6.22 -2.55 4.47
CA GLU A 41 -7.25 -2.25 5.46
C GLU A 41 -8.11 -3.48 5.81
N LYS A 42 -8.43 -4.31 4.81
CA LYS A 42 -9.12 -5.59 5.02
C LYS A 42 -8.24 -6.59 5.76
N LYS A 43 -6.97 -6.75 5.36
CA LYS A 43 -6.03 -7.68 6.00
C LYS A 43 -5.69 -7.28 7.44
N GLU A 44 -5.56 -5.99 7.75
CA GLU A 44 -5.40 -5.51 9.13
C GLU A 44 -6.64 -5.85 9.98
N SER A 45 -7.83 -5.70 9.39
CA SER A 45 -9.09 -6.06 10.05
C SER A 45 -9.26 -7.57 10.26
N GLU A 46 -8.79 -8.40 9.32
CA GLU A 46 -8.85 -9.86 9.40
C GLU A 46 -7.74 -10.46 10.29
N GLN A 47 -6.51 -9.92 10.23
CA GLN A 47 -5.40 -10.38 11.08
C GLN A 47 -5.69 -10.13 12.57
N ALA A 48 -6.35 -9.02 12.91
CA ALA A 48 -6.78 -8.73 14.26
C ALA A 48 -7.80 -9.77 14.80
N GLN A 49 -8.62 -10.38 13.94
CA GLN A 49 -9.61 -11.39 14.35
C GLN A 49 -9.04 -12.80 14.45
N THR A 50 -8.01 -13.13 13.67
CA THR A 50 -7.38 -14.47 13.70
C THR A 50 -6.45 -14.70 14.90
N ALA A 51 -5.93 -13.65 15.54
CA ALA A 51 -5.04 -13.79 16.70
C ALA A 51 -5.75 -14.11 18.04
N GLN A 52 -7.09 -14.11 18.07
CA GLN A 52 -7.88 -14.28 19.30
C GLN A 52 -8.57 -15.65 19.41
N ARG A 53 -8.33 -16.57 18.47
CA ARG A 53 -9.01 -17.88 18.39
C ARG A 53 -8.16 -19.09 18.77
N ASP A 54 -6.92 -18.87 19.21
CA ASP A 54 -5.96 -19.93 19.57
C ASP A 54 -5.54 -19.88 21.06
N LYS A 55 -6.44 -19.43 21.95
CA LYS A 55 -6.21 -19.48 23.41
C LYS A 55 -7.36 -20.12 24.16
#